data_AF-A0A9D5VMC2-F1
#
_entry.id   AF-A0A9D5VMC2-F1
#
_cell.length_a   1.000
_cell.length_b   1.000
_cell.length_c   1.000
_cell.angle_alpha   90.00
_cell.angle_beta   90.00
_cell.angle_gamma   90.00
#
_symmetry.space_group_name_H-M   'P 1'
#
loop_
_entity.id
_entity.type
_entity.pdbx_description
1 polymer ?
#
loop_
_entity_poly.entity_id
_entity_poly.type
_entity_poly.pdbx_seq_one_letter_code
_entity_poly.pdbx_strand_id
1 'polypeptide(L)'
;AKLWEYSRARWKIECQFRDLKQNLSWGKLGCSEKEGADLSVCIPFVAYTFLTLNFKGKWKSKSQDSTGLMVKKIRNDQDEKTINSLVVGKGIEKKKIKLLKAKRQRDRLNKKPTNRLAEKNLPL
;
A
#
# COMPACT_ATOMS: atom_id res chain seq x y z
N ALA A 1 2.36 -3.31 -38.92
CA ALA A 1 2.82 -2.54 -37.74
C ALA A 1 1.66 -2.04 -36.87
N LYS A 2 0.70 -1.24 -37.41
CA LYS A 2 -0.39 -0.61 -36.64
C LYS A 2 -1.30 -1.57 -35.84
N LEU A 3 -1.69 -2.71 -36.40
CA LEU A 3 -2.54 -3.69 -35.70
C LEU A 3 -1.90 -4.18 -34.39
N TRP A 4 -0.59 -4.46 -34.44
CA TRP A 4 0.18 -4.90 -33.28
C TRP A 4 0.27 -3.83 -32.18
N GLU A 5 0.33 -2.57 -32.57
CA GLU A 5 0.32 -1.44 -31.63
C GLU A 5 -1.03 -1.33 -30.92
N TYR A 6 -2.14 -1.47 -31.64
CA TYR A 6 -3.47 -1.48 -31.04
C TYR A 6 -3.67 -2.66 -30.08
N SER A 7 -3.22 -3.86 -30.43
CA SER A 7 -3.28 -5.02 -29.53
C SER A 7 -2.48 -4.80 -28.24
N ARG A 8 -1.28 -4.22 -28.34
CA ARG A 8 -0.47 -3.88 -27.15
C ARG A 8 -1.10 -2.77 -26.32
N ALA A 9 -1.70 -1.77 -26.95
CA ALA A 9 -2.41 -0.70 -26.25
C ALA A 9 -3.63 -1.24 -25.49
N ARG A 10 -4.42 -2.12 -26.12
CA ARG A 10 -5.52 -2.84 -25.46
C ARG A 10 -5.03 -3.61 -24.24
N TRP A 11 -3.93 -4.37 -24.38
CA TRP A 11 -3.38 -5.13 -23.26
C TRP A 11 -2.93 -4.23 -22.10
N LYS A 12 -2.35 -3.06 -22.39
CA LYS A 12 -1.99 -2.07 -21.35
C LYS A 12 -3.21 -1.62 -20.57
N ILE A 13 -4.35 -1.38 -21.22
CA ILE A 13 -5.60 -1.01 -20.55
C ILE A 13 -6.06 -2.13 -19.59
N GLU A 14 -5.98 -3.39 -20.02
CA GLU A 14 -6.31 -4.52 -19.13
C GLU A 14 -5.39 -4.61 -17.91
N CYS A 15 -4.09 -4.37 -18.09
CA CYS A 15 -3.14 -4.28 -16.99
C CYS A 15 -3.49 -3.14 -16.02
N GLN A 16 -3.89 -1.97 -16.53
CA GLN A 16 -4.33 -0.83 -15.70
C GLN A 16 -5.55 -1.19 -14.86
N PHE A 17 -6.59 -1.79 -15.45
CA PHE A 17 -7.77 -2.23 -14.71
C PHE A 17 -7.45 -3.31 -13.66
N ARG A 18 -6.51 -4.20 -13.96
CA ARG A 18 -6.04 -5.20 -13.00
C ARG A 18 -5.39 -4.53 -11.79
N ASP A 19 -4.50 -3.57 -12.02
CA ASP A 19 -3.84 -2.83 -10.94
C ASP A 19 -4.83 -2.04 -10.10
N LEU A 20 -5.79 -1.36 -10.73
CA LEU A 20 -6.85 -0.61 -10.04
C LEU A 20 -7.67 -1.50 -9.10
N LYS A 21 -8.11 -2.67 -9.59
CA LYS A 21 -8.90 -3.63 -8.80
C LYS A 21 -8.10 -4.24 -7.64
N GLN A 22 -6.85 -4.64 -7.91
CA GLN A 22 -6.04 -5.40 -6.96
C GLN A 22 -5.37 -4.50 -5.92
N ASN A 23 -4.88 -3.33 -6.32
CA ASN A 23 -4.03 -2.48 -5.47
C ASN A 23 -4.73 -1.21 -4.97
N LEU A 24 -5.75 -0.72 -5.67
CA LEU A 24 -6.42 0.56 -5.36
C LEU A 24 -7.91 0.39 -5.02
N SER A 25 -8.37 -0.84 -4.80
CA SER A 25 -9.74 -1.15 -4.35
C SER A 25 -10.86 -0.63 -5.26
N TRP A 26 -10.58 -0.48 -6.56
CA TRP A 26 -11.57 -0.03 -7.53
C TRP A 26 -12.81 -0.94 -7.54
N GLY A 27 -13.99 -0.33 -7.40
CA GLY A 27 -15.28 -1.02 -7.38
C GLY A 27 -15.60 -1.78 -6.07
N LYS A 28 -14.78 -1.64 -5.01
CA LYS A 28 -15.04 -2.27 -3.70
C LYS A 28 -15.76 -1.36 -2.70
N LEU A 29 -15.73 -0.05 -2.92
CA LEU A 29 -16.42 0.92 -2.09
C LEU A 29 -17.90 0.88 -2.42
N GLY A 30 -18.72 0.45 -1.45
CA GLY A 30 -20.16 0.61 -1.53
C GLY A 30 -20.52 2.06 -1.29
N CYS A 31 -21.09 2.71 -2.29
CA CYS A 31 -21.60 4.07 -2.19
C CYS A 31 -23.11 4.05 -2.43
N SER A 32 -23.87 4.62 -1.52
CA SER A 32 -25.33 4.72 -1.61
C SER A 32 -25.78 5.85 -2.54
N GLU A 33 -24.97 6.90 -2.65
CA GLU A 33 -25.25 8.10 -3.42
C GLU A 33 -24.49 8.09 -4.75
N LYS A 34 -25.11 8.64 -5.80
CA LYS A 34 -24.56 8.71 -7.15
C LYS A 34 -23.20 9.42 -7.18
N GLU A 35 -23.10 10.57 -6.51
CA GLU A 35 -21.87 11.36 -6.42
C GLU A 35 -20.75 10.59 -5.70
N GLY A 36 -21.10 9.86 -4.64
CA GLY A 36 -20.19 8.96 -3.95
C GLY A 36 -19.70 7.83 -4.86
N ALA A 37 -20.59 7.24 -5.67
CA ALA A 37 -20.24 6.19 -6.61
C ALA A 37 -19.27 6.71 -7.69
N ASP A 38 -19.51 7.91 -8.23
CA ASP A 38 -18.62 8.55 -9.21
C ASP A 38 -17.22 8.80 -8.60
N LEU A 39 -17.16 9.35 -7.38
CA LEU A 39 -15.89 9.56 -6.67
C LEU A 39 -15.17 8.24 -6.36
N SER A 40 -15.90 7.18 -6.02
CA SER A 40 -15.34 5.85 -5.74
C SER A 40 -14.62 5.25 -6.96
N VAL A 41 -15.03 5.67 -8.16
CA VAL A 41 -14.40 5.30 -9.43
C VAL A 41 -13.25 6.25 -9.74
N CYS A 42 -13.46 7.57 -9.66
CA CYS A 42 -12.48 8.59 -10.05
C CYS A 42 -11.22 8.59 -9.16
N ILE A 43 -11.36 8.45 -7.85
CA ILE A 43 -10.24 8.54 -6.90
C ILE A 43 -9.16 7.46 -7.19
N PRO A 44 -9.50 6.17 -7.37
CA PRO A 44 -8.51 5.17 -7.79
C PRO A 44 -7.79 5.51 -9.10
N PHE A 45 -8.46 6.08 -10.11
CA PHE A 45 -7.83 6.50 -11.36
C PHE A 45 -6.84 7.65 -11.14
N VAL A 46 -7.21 8.65 -10.34
CA VAL A 46 -6.31 9.75 -9.97
C VAL A 46 -5.11 9.24 -9.18
N ALA A 47 -5.30 8.32 -8.24
CA ALA A 47 -4.20 7.70 -7.51
C ALA A 47 -3.27 6.90 -8.44
N TYR A 48 -3.83 6.11 -9.36
CA TYR A 48 -3.07 5.34 -10.33
C TYR A 48 -2.23 6.22 -11.26
N THR A 49 -2.83 7.27 -11.81
CA THR A 49 -2.14 8.25 -12.67
C THR A 49 -1.03 8.95 -11.90
N PHE A 50 -1.27 9.36 -10.65
CA PHE A 50 -0.23 9.96 -9.81
C PHE A 50 0.96 9.02 -9.54
N LEU A 51 0.70 7.73 -9.31
CA LEU A 51 1.73 6.72 -9.11
C LEU A 51 2.52 6.40 -10.39
N THR A 52 1.85 6.35 -11.54
CA THR A 52 2.46 5.95 -12.81
C THR A 52 3.18 7.09 -13.51
N LEU A 53 2.68 8.32 -13.42
CA LEU A 53 3.33 9.51 -13.94
C LEU A 53 4.52 9.97 -13.07
N ASN A 54 4.72 9.30 -11.92
CA ASN A 54 5.65 9.60 -10.83
C ASN A 54 6.60 10.78 -11.09
N PHE A 55 6.31 11.87 -10.35
CA PHE A 55 7.27 12.86 -9.88
C PHE A 55 8.57 12.15 -9.47
N LYS A 56 9.55 12.12 -10.37
CA LYS A 56 10.92 11.67 -10.09
C LYS A 56 11.41 12.41 -8.83
N GLY A 57 11.47 11.72 -7.70
CA GLY A 57 12.10 12.22 -6.47
C GLY A 57 11.26 12.27 -5.20
N LYS A 58 9.91 12.29 -5.24
CA LYS A 58 9.11 12.37 -3.99
C LYS A 58 8.91 11.05 -3.28
N TRP A 59 8.79 9.97 -4.04
CA TRP A 59 8.66 8.62 -3.50
C TRP A 59 9.96 7.89 -3.80
N LYS A 60 10.54 7.18 -2.81
CA LYS A 60 11.74 6.35 -2.98
C LYS A 60 11.44 5.09 -3.82
N SER A 61 10.66 5.22 -4.89
CA SER A 61 10.39 4.16 -5.85
C SER A 61 11.53 4.12 -6.87
N LYS A 62 12.00 2.90 -7.18
CA LYS A 62 12.91 2.68 -8.31
C LYS A 62 12.06 2.67 -9.59
N SER A 63 12.66 3.04 -10.73
CA SER A 63 11.93 3.10 -12.02
C SER A 63 11.29 1.77 -12.46
N GLN A 64 11.69 0.66 -11.86
CA GLN A 64 11.17 -0.69 -12.14
C GLN A 64 10.19 -1.23 -11.10
N ASP A 65 9.80 -0.45 -10.08
CA ASP A 65 8.79 -0.92 -9.14
C ASP A 65 7.42 -1.07 -9.83
N SER A 66 6.70 -2.17 -9.57
CA SER A 66 5.31 -2.30 -10.01
C SER A 66 4.37 -1.40 -9.20
N THR A 67 3.21 -1.03 -9.75
CA THR A 67 2.19 -0.22 -9.06
C THR A 67 1.87 -0.78 -7.67
N GLY A 68 1.67 -2.10 -7.57
CA GLY A 68 1.40 -2.77 -6.30
C GLY A 68 2.53 -2.66 -5.28
N LEU A 69 3.79 -2.72 -5.73
CA LEU A 69 4.95 -2.50 -4.85
C LEU A 69 5.01 -1.05 -4.36
N MET A 70 4.73 -0.08 -5.23
CA MET A 70 4.68 1.33 -4.84
C MET A 70 3.60 1.58 -3.80
N VAL A 71 2.36 1.12 -4.03
CA VAL A 71 1.25 1.23 -3.06
C VAL A 71 1.63 0.60 -1.72
N LYS A 72 2.25 -0.58 -1.74
CA LYS A 72 2.69 -1.27 -0.51
C LYS A 72 3.76 -0.47 0.23
N LYS A 73 4.74 0.12 -0.48
CA LYS A 73 5.77 0.99 0.13
C LYS A 73 5.15 2.23 0.78
N ILE A 74 4.25 2.92 0.08
CA ILE A 74 3.56 4.10 0.59
C ILE A 74 2.76 3.76 1.85
N ARG A 75 2.01 2.66 1.81
CA ARG A 75 1.23 2.18 2.96
C ARG A 75 2.14 1.91 4.16
N ASN A 76 3.24 1.20 3.95
CA ASN A 76 4.19 0.88 5.01
C ASN A 76 4.87 2.14 5.60
N ASP A 77 5.24 3.11 4.75
CA ASP A 77 5.85 4.37 5.18
C ASP A 77 4.87 5.21 6.01
N GLN A 78 3.61 5.29 5.57
CA GLN A 78 2.56 5.99 6.31
C GLN A 78 2.25 5.30 7.65
N ASP A 79 2.21 3.97 7.64
CA ASP A 79 2.06 3.14 8.83
C ASP A 79 3.19 3.38 9.84
N GLU A 80 4.43 3.48 9.37
CA GLU A 80 5.60 3.75 10.21
C GLU A 80 5.56 5.18 10.78
N LYS A 81 5.25 6.18 9.97
CA LYS A 81 5.08 7.57 10.43
C LYS A 81 3.98 7.69 11.50
N THR A 82 2.86 7.00 11.30
CA THR A 82 1.74 6.98 12.23
C THR A 82 2.11 6.33 13.56
N ILE A 83 2.84 5.21 13.53
CA ILE A 83 3.35 4.58 14.76
C ILE A 83 4.32 5.53 15.46
N ASN A 84 5.24 6.15 14.72
CA ASN A 84 6.23 7.05 15.30
C ASN A 84 5.56 8.26 15.97
N SER A 85 4.54 8.87 15.35
CA SER A 85 3.84 10.02 15.94
C SER A 85 3.09 9.66 17.23
N LEU A 86 2.42 8.51 17.26
CA LEU A 86 1.72 8.01 18.45
C LEU A 86 2.68 7.70 19.62
N VAL A 87 3.91 7.32 19.31
CA VAL A 87 4.92 6.95 20.31
C VAL A 87 5.66 8.17 20.84
N VAL A 88 6.10 9.08 19.96
CA VAL A 88 6.83 10.29 20.34
C VAL A 88 5.97 11.17 21.27
N GLY A 89 4.66 11.27 21.01
CA GLY A 89 3.73 12.03 21.85
C GLY A 89 3.43 11.43 23.24
N LYS A 90 3.88 10.20 23.53
CA LYS A 90 3.55 9.48 24.77
C LYS A 90 4.77 8.98 25.56
N GLY A 91 6.00 9.33 25.16
CA GLY A 91 7.22 8.90 25.85
C GLY A 91 7.41 7.38 25.85
N ILE A 92 6.83 6.66 24.88
CA ILE A 92 6.82 5.19 24.86
C ILE A 92 8.21 4.66 24.50
N GLU A 93 8.77 3.78 25.34
CA GLU A 93 10.09 3.17 25.13
C GLU A 93 10.23 2.49 23.75
N LYS A 94 11.40 2.65 23.11
CA LYS A 94 11.75 2.05 21.81
C LYS A 94 11.49 0.53 21.75
N LYS A 95 11.56 -0.18 22.88
CA LYS A 95 11.26 -1.62 22.99
C LYS A 95 9.80 -1.95 22.66
N LYS A 96 8.83 -1.13 23.10
CA LYS A 96 7.40 -1.31 22.79
C LYS A 96 7.11 -1.08 21.31
N ILE A 97 7.85 -0.18 20.64
CA ILE A 97 7.76 0.05 19.19
C ILE A 97 8.19 -1.19 18.40
N LYS A 98 9.34 -1.77 18.76
CA LYS A 98 9.83 -3.00 18.12
C LYS A 98 8.82 -4.13 18.25
N LEU A 99 8.18 -4.24 19.41
CA LEU A 99 7.17 -5.24 19.70
C LEU A 99 5.89 -5.04 18.88
N LEU A 100 5.42 -3.80 18.73
CA LEU A 100 4.31 -3.45 17.83
C LEU A 100 4.64 -3.75 16.36
N LYS A 101 5.84 -3.39 15.90
CA LYS A 101 6.31 -3.69 14.54
C LYS A 101 6.39 -5.21 14.31
N ALA A 102 6.88 -5.98 15.29
CA ALA A 102 6.98 -7.43 15.21
C ALA A 102 5.60 -8.13 15.17
N LYS A 103 4.60 -7.60 15.89
CA LYS A 103 3.21 -8.11 15.85
C LYS A 103 2.52 -7.89 14.49
N ARG A 104 2.98 -6.92 13.70
CA ARG A 104 2.43 -6.59 12.37
C ARG A 104 2.99 -7.45 11.22
N GLN A 105 4.03 -8.24 11.45
CA GLN A 105 4.59 -9.11 10.41
C GLN A 105 3.52 -10.11 9.95
N ARG A 106 3.30 -10.20 8.63
CA ARG A 106 2.27 -11.06 8.03
C ARG A 106 2.44 -12.53 8.43
N ASP A 107 3.68 -12.97 8.63
CA ASP A 107 4.03 -14.33 9.05
C ASP A 107 3.55 -14.69 10.47
N ARG A 108 3.03 -13.70 11.22
CA ARG A 108 2.50 -13.83 12.59
C ARG A 108 0.99 -13.56 12.71
N LEU A 109 0.29 -13.11 11.66
CA LEU A 109 -1.14 -12.76 11.73
C LEU A 109 -2.05 -13.90 12.19
N ASN A 110 -1.70 -15.15 11.87
CA ASN A 110 -2.48 -16.35 12.25
C ASN A 110 -1.80 -17.21 13.33
N LYS A 111 -0.67 -16.74 13.89
CA LYS A 111 0.00 -17.46 14.98
C LYS A 111 -0.52 -16.88 16.29
N LYS A 112 -1.19 -17.72 17.10
CA LYS A 112 -1.52 -17.36 18.50
C LYS A 112 -0.24 -16.83 19.18
N PRO A 113 -0.33 -15.89 20.12
CA PRO A 113 0.83 -15.41 20.88
C PRO A 113 1.28 -16.51 21.85
N THR A 114 1.82 -17.61 21.33
CA THR A 114 2.10 -18.83 22.10
C THR A 114 3.48 -18.82 22.73
N ASN A 115 4.24 -17.73 22.64
CA ASN A 115 5.56 -17.69 23.26
C ASN A 115 5.88 -16.33 23.88
N ARG A 116 5.68 -16.22 25.21
CA ARG A 116 6.07 -15.04 26.02
C ARG A 116 7.58 -14.74 25.90
N LEU A 117 8.40 -15.71 25.51
CA LEU A 117 9.85 -15.55 25.35
C LEU A 117 10.28 -15.05 23.95
N ALA A 118 9.39 -15.06 22.96
CA ALA A 118 9.70 -14.52 21.62
C ALA A 118 9.94 -13.00 21.62
N GLU A 119 9.48 -12.30 22.67
CA GLU A 119 9.70 -10.87 22.87
C GLU A 119 11.12 -10.57 23.42
N LYS A 120 11.81 -11.55 24.02
CA LYS A 120 13.20 -11.39 24.52
C LYS A 120 14.27 -11.49 23.42
N ASN A 121 13.97 -12.13 22.29
CA ASN A 121 14.93 -12.42 21.22
C ASN A 121 14.81 -11.48 20.00
N LEU A 122 14.15 -10.34 20.12
CA LEU A 122 14.20 -9.32 19.08
C LEU A 122 15.60 -8.71 19.09
N PRO A 123 16.39 -8.82 18.00
CA PRO A 123 17.73 -8.25 17.97
C PRO A 123 17.67 -6.74 18.25
N LEU A 124 18.59 -6.28 19.10
CA LEU A 124 18.81 -4.88 19.46
C LEU A 124 19.11 -4.03 18.21
#